data_AF-G0N5M2-F1
#
_entry.id   AF-G0N5M2-F1
#
_cell.length_a   1.000
_cell.length_b   1.000
_cell.length_c   1.000
_cell.angle_alpha   90.00
_cell.angle_beta   90.00
_cell.angle_gamma   90.00
#
_symmetry.space_group_name_H-M   'P 1'
#
loop_
_entity.id
_entity.type
_entity.pdbx_description
1 polymer ?
#
loop_
_entity_poly.entity_id
_entity_poly.type
_entity_poly.pdbx_seq_one_letter_code
_entity_poly.pdbx_strand_id
1 'polypeptide(L)'
;MLQLSSNYSIIFYSFLFCFTRIIVIYCGETHEQVCKKIFSIFVPFTFIFPFFADFYMIPSQGGCKRLKPPFSPNAISLSFGETLFNIRTDNIMLGLSFIAPVAILVVNSVLVFKVRQILFQRKYT
;
A
#
# COMPACT_ATOMS: atom_id res chain seq x y z
N MET A 1 3.77 6.62 15.43
CA MET A 1 3.13 7.46 14.40
C MET A 1 3.91 7.41 13.09
N LEU A 2 5.15 7.90 13.03
CA LEU A 2 5.98 7.93 11.80
C LEU A 2 6.21 6.56 11.12
N GLN A 3 6.35 5.48 11.89
CA GLN A 3 6.46 4.12 11.34
C GLN A 3 5.15 3.63 10.68
N LEU A 4 4.00 4.03 11.24
CA LEU A 4 2.69 3.61 10.75
C LEU A 4 2.35 4.33 9.44
N SER A 5 2.54 5.65 9.41
CA SER A 5 2.36 6.48 8.22
C SER A 5 3.27 6.05 7.06
N SER A 6 4.52 5.69 7.38
CA SER A 6 5.48 5.16 6.40
C SER A 6 5.02 3.83 5.81
N ASN A 7 4.53 2.89 6.63
CA ASN A 7 4.02 1.60 6.14
C ASN A 7 2.81 1.77 5.21
N TYR A 8 1.85 2.64 5.54
CA TYR A 8 0.75 2.95 4.64
C TYR A 8 1.25 3.52 3.31
N SER A 9 2.18 4.46 3.36
CA SER A 9 2.75 5.10 2.17
C SER A 9 3.45 4.09 1.26
N ILE A 10 4.25 3.18 1.83
CA ILE A 10 4.94 2.11 1.09
C ILE A 10 3.94 1.22 0.32
N ILE A 11 2.82 0.87 0.95
CA ILE A 11 1.78 0.05 0.30
C ILE A 11 1.16 0.80 -0.89
N PHE A 12 0.82 2.08 -0.72
CA PHE A 12 0.28 2.91 -1.81
C PHE A 12 1.26 3.08 -2.97
N TYR A 13 2.54 3.35 -2.69
CA TYR A 13 3.55 3.47 -3.73
C TYR A 13 3.79 2.15 -4.48
N SER A 14 3.77 1.02 -3.77
CA SER A 14 3.90 -0.31 -4.38
C SER A 14 2.75 -0.60 -5.34
N PHE A 15 1.53 -0.21 -4.96
CA PHE A 15 0.35 -0.35 -5.79
C PHE A 15 0.41 0.55 -7.02
N LEU A 16 0.76 1.83 -6.84
CA LEU A 16 0.90 2.77 -7.95
C LEU A 16 1.97 2.31 -8.95
N PHE A 17 3.10 1.79 -8.47
CA PHE A 17 4.16 1.27 -9.33
C PHE A 17 3.69 0.10 -10.22
N CYS A 18 2.80 -0.75 -9.70
CA CYS A 18 2.22 -1.83 -10.50
C CYS A 18 1.22 -1.30 -11.53
N PHE A 19 0.44 -0.27 -11.18
CA PHE A 19 -0.50 0.37 -12.12
C PHE A 19 0.19 1.09 -13.27
N THR A 20 1.24 1.86 -12.99
CA THR A 20 1.99 2.59 -14.04
C THR A 20 2.57 1.63 -15.07
N ARG A 21 3.10 0.48 -14.64
CA ARG A 21 3.59 -0.57 -15.55
C ARG A 21 2.54 -1.09 -16.51
N ILE A 22 1.30 -1.29 -16.06
CA ILE A 22 0.20 -1.66 -16.96
C ILE A 22 -0.04 -0.54 -17.97
N ILE A 23 -0.12 0.71 -17.53
CA ILE A 23 -0.46 1.84 -18.40
C ILE A 23 0.60 2.01 -19.50
N VAL A 24 1.89 1.87 -19.18
CA VAL A 24 2.99 1.90 -20.18
C VAL A 24 2.77 0.86 -21.27
N ILE A 25 2.41 -0.37 -20.88
CA ILE A 25 2.29 -1.50 -21.81
C ILE A 25 1.02 -1.38 -22.68
N TYR A 26 -0.07 -0.84 -22.13
CA TYR A 26 -1.33 -0.70 -22.86
C TYR A 26 -1.38 0.57 -23.74
N CYS A 27 -0.83 1.68 -23.28
CA CYS A 27 -0.90 2.98 -23.96
C CYS A 27 0.50 3.50 -24.31
N GLY A 28 1.24 2.82 -25.20
CA GLY A 28 2.61 3.20 -25.53
C GLY A 28 2.78 4.68 -25.94
N GLU A 29 1.89 5.24 -26.78
CA GLU A 29 2.06 6.59 -27.34
C GLU A 29 1.45 7.71 -26.49
N THR A 30 0.38 7.44 -25.75
CA THR A 30 -0.33 8.43 -24.90
C THR A 30 -0.01 8.28 -23.41
N HIS A 31 0.91 7.39 -23.05
CA HIS A 31 1.27 7.07 -21.66
C HIS A 31 1.63 8.31 -20.84
N GLU A 32 2.41 9.24 -21.40
CA GLU A 32 2.94 10.38 -20.64
C GLU A 32 1.82 11.28 -20.10
N GLN A 33 0.81 11.58 -20.93
CA GLN A 33 -0.31 12.42 -20.53
C GLN A 33 -1.20 11.72 -19.49
N VAL A 34 -1.47 10.44 -19.69
CA VAL A 34 -2.31 9.63 -18.79
C VAL A 34 -1.63 9.44 -17.44
N CYS A 35 -0.35 9.06 -17.42
CA CYS A 35 0.39 8.90 -16.19
C CYS A 35 0.60 10.22 -15.46
N LYS A 36 0.88 11.33 -16.15
CA LYS A 36 0.98 12.65 -15.50
C LYS A 36 -0.33 13.02 -14.78
N LYS A 37 -1.49 12.76 -15.40
CA LYS A 37 -2.80 13.02 -14.80
C LYS A 37 -3.07 12.12 -13.59
N ILE A 38 -2.73 10.83 -13.70
CA ILE A 38 -2.89 9.86 -12.59
C ILE A 38 -1.97 10.21 -11.43
N PHE A 39 -0.67 10.45 -11.68
CA PHE A 39 0.29 10.86 -10.65
C PHE A 39 -0.13 12.17 -9.98
N SER A 40 -0.61 13.15 -10.74
CA SER A 40 -1.07 14.43 -10.17
C SER A 40 -2.24 14.26 -9.19
N ILE A 41 -3.07 13.24 -9.34
CA ILE A 41 -4.19 12.92 -8.44
C ILE A 41 -3.73 11.99 -7.31
N PHE A 42 -2.85 11.05 -7.60
CA PHE A 42 -2.45 10.01 -6.65
C PHE A 42 -1.43 10.48 -5.62
N VAL A 43 -0.52 11.40 -6.00
CA VAL A 43 0.46 12.00 -5.09
C VAL A 43 -0.22 12.70 -3.91
N PRO A 44 -1.19 13.63 -4.10
CA PRO A 44 -1.87 14.24 -2.96
C PRO A 44 -2.68 13.21 -2.18
N PHE A 45 -3.31 12.23 -2.84
CA PHE A 45 -4.05 11.17 -2.16
C PHE A 45 -3.16 10.36 -1.21
N THR A 46 -1.93 10.02 -1.64
CA THR A 46 -0.95 9.25 -0.85
C THR A 46 -0.48 10.01 0.39
N PHE A 47 -0.48 11.34 0.37
CA PHE A 47 -0.11 12.16 1.52
C PHE A 47 -1.29 12.40 2.48
N ILE A 48 -2.47 12.61 1.91
CA ILE A 48 -3.69 12.93 2.67
C ILE A 48 -4.26 11.70 3.38
N PHE A 49 -4.25 10.53 2.73
CA PHE A 49 -4.81 9.29 3.27
C PHE A 49 -4.15 8.81 4.59
N PRO A 50 -2.81 8.70 4.71
CA PRO A 50 -2.18 8.31 5.96
C PRO A 50 -2.45 9.34 7.07
N PHE A 51 -2.53 10.63 6.73
CA PHE A 51 -2.84 11.68 7.72
C PHE A 51 -4.23 11.50 8.35
N PHE A 52 -5.24 11.18 7.53
CA PHE A 52 -6.59 10.86 8.04
C PHE A 52 -6.63 9.52 8.78
N ALA A 53 -5.88 8.51 8.32
CA ALA A 53 -5.79 7.21 9.00
C ALA A 53 -5.13 7.32 10.38
N ASP A 54 -4.12 8.18 10.52
CA ASP A 54 -3.42 8.43 11.78
C ASP A 54 -4.18 9.36 12.75
N PHE A 55 -5.17 10.14 12.26
CA PHE A 55 -5.92 11.09 13.09
C PHE A 55 -6.64 10.43 14.28
N TYR A 56 -7.16 9.21 14.08
CA TYR A 56 -7.82 8.41 15.14
C TYR A 56 -6.86 7.94 16.24
N MET A 57 -5.55 8.00 15.99
CA MET A 57 -4.50 7.53 16.90
C MET A 57 -3.91 8.66 17.78
N ILE A 58 -4.17 9.93 17.45
CA ILE A 58 -3.68 11.10 18.20
C ILE A 58 -4.08 11.07 19.70
N PRO A 59 -5.30 10.67 20.09
CA PRO A 59 -5.69 10.61 21.51
C PRO A 59 -5.39 9.26 22.19
N SER A 60 -4.82 8.30 21.46
CA SER A 60 -4.62 6.96 22.01
C SER A 60 -3.55 6.94 23.10
N GLN A 61 -3.85 6.33 24.24
CA GLN A 61 -2.88 6.15 25.32
C GLN A 61 -1.92 5.00 24.92
N GLY A 62 -0.71 5.35 24.52
CA GLY A 62 0.35 4.38 24.23
C GLY A 62 0.82 3.69 25.50
N GLY A 63 0.47 2.42 25.69
CA GLY A 63 0.94 1.60 26.81
C GLY A 63 2.06 0.66 26.38
N CYS A 64 3.17 0.67 27.11
CA CYS A 64 4.22 -0.34 26.97
C CYS A 64 3.80 -1.62 27.71
N LYS A 65 3.40 -2.67 26.99
CA LYS A 65 3.16 -4.00 27.57
C LYS A 65 4.37 -4.88 27.34
N ARG A 66 4.94 -5.48 28.39
CA ARG A 66 5.98 -6.51 28.24
C ARG A 66 5.41 -7.69 27.45
N LEU A 67 6.17 -8.19 26.47
CA LEU A 67 5.76 -9.39 25.75
C LEU A 67 5.72 -10.57 26.72
N LYS A 68 4.69 -11.41 26.58
CA LYS A 68 4.62 -12.69 27.29
C LYS A 68 5.71 -13.64 26.77
N PRO A 69 6.23 -14.57 27.58
CA PRO A 69 7.22 -15.57 27.13
C PRO A 69 6.73 -16.29 25.86
N PRO A 70 7.61 -16.59 24.87
CA PRO A 70 9.05 -16.87 24.95
C PRO A 70 10.01 -15.71 24.63
N PHE A 71 9.52 -14.47 24.57
CA PHE A 71 10.35 -13.31 24.22
C PHE A 71 11.19 -12.82 25.42
N SER A 72 12.36 -12.21 25.13
CA SER A 72 13.29 -11.67 26.14
C SER A 72 12.57 -10.76 27.16
N PRO A 73 12.97 -10.73 28.46
CA PRO A 73 12.35 -9.89 29.49
C PRO A 73 12.34 -8.38 29.16
N ASN A 74 13.22 -7.96 28.26
CA ASN A 74 13.34 -6.57 27.77
C ASN A 74 12.53 -6.31 26.49
N ALA A 75 11.83 -7.33 25.96
CA ALA A 75 10.97 -7.18 24.81
C ALA A 75 9.68 -6.48 25.23
N ILE A 76 9.55 -5.22 24.79
CA ILE A 76 8.39 -4.37 25.01
C ILE A 76 7.55 -4.31 23.74
N SER A 77 6.23 -4.51 23.88
CA SER A 77 5.26 -4.31 22.81
C SER A 77 4.53 -3.00 23.08
N LEU A 78 4.50 -2.15 22.06
CA LEU A 78 3.72 -0.92 22.09
C LEU A 78 2.26 -1.30 21.82
N SER A 79 1.45 -1.34 22.88
CA SER A 79 0.00 -1.52 22.76
C SER A 79 -0.66 -0.16 22.92
N PHE A 80 -1.23 0.35 21.84
CA PHE A 80 -2.04 1.57 21.89
C PHE A 80 -3.43 1.21 22.45
N GLY A 81 -3.80 1.79 23.59
CA GLY A 81 -5.14 1.71 24.18
C GLY A 81 -6.03 2.87 23.74
N GLU A 82 -7.34 2.73 24.00
CA GLU A 82 -8.44 3.68 23.71
C GLU A 82 -8.18 4.66 22.55
N THR A 83 -8.38 4.19 21.32
CA THR A 83 -8.44 5.04 20.13
C THR A 83 -9.80 5.74 20.04
N LEU A 84 -9.85 6.93 19.43
CA LEU A 84 -11.13 7.58 19.07
C LEU A 84 -11.98 6.56 18.28
N PHE A 85 -13.21 6.31 18.73
CA PHE A 85 -14.16 5.31 18.19
C PHE A 85 -13.89 3.82 18.48
N ASN A 86 -12.92 3.45 19.32
CA ASN A 86 -12.58 2.04 19.59
C ASN A 86 -12.25 1.25 18.30
N ILE A 87 -11.83 1.97 17.24
CA ILE A 87 -11.42 1.37 15.98
C ILE A 87 -9.96 0.95 16.17
N ARG A 88 -9.74 -0.36 16.17
CA ARG A 88 -8.39 -0.92 16.27
C ARG A 88 -7.68 -0.72 14.94
N THR A 89 -6.60 0.07 14.96
CA THR A 89 -5.73 0.35 13.81
C THR A 89 -5.26 -0.91 13.10
N ASP A 90 -5.09 -2.01 13.83
CA ASP A 90 -4.74 -3.33 13.30
C ASP A 90 -5.71 -3.77 12.20
N ASN A 91 -7.01 -3.47 12.29
CA ASN A 91 -8.00 -3.93 11.31
C ASN A 91 -7.84 -3.25 9.94
N ILE A 92 -7.58 -1.94 9.93
CA ILE A 92 -7.43 -1.16 8.69
C ILE A 92 -6.11 -1.53 8.01
N MET A 93 -5.02 -1.59 8.78
CA MET A 93 -3.71 -1.97 8.23
C MET A 93 -3.73 -3.41 7.73
N LEU A 94 -4.32 -4.35 8.48
CA LEU A 94 -4.40 -5.75 8.10
C LEU A 94 -5.24 -5.92 6.82
N GLY A 95 -6.40 -5.26 6.73
CA GLY A 95 -7.21 -5.26 5.51
C GLY A 95 -6.43 -4.75 4.29
N LEU A 96 -5.76 -3.61 4.42
CA LEU A 96 -4.98 -3.03 3.33
C LEU A 96 -3.77 -3.91 2.96
N SER A 97 -3.06 -4.47 3.94
CA SER A 97 -1.94 -5.38 3.75
C SER A 97 -2.34 -6.72 3.12
N PHE A 98 -3.60 -7.15 3.23
CA PHE A 98 -4.10 -8.32 2.50
C PHE A 98 -4.58 -7.97 1.09
N ILE A 99 -5.30 -6.87 0.92
CA ILE A 99 -5.90 -6.48 -0.37
C ILE A 99 -4.84 -6.03 -1.36
N ALA A 100 -3.87 -5.21 -0.93
CA ALA A 100 -2.84 -4.66 -1.79
C ALA A 100 -1.99 -5.73 -2.51
N PRO A 101 -1.41 -6.74 -1.84
CA PRO A 101 -0.63 -7.78 -2.53
C PRO A 101 -1.48 -8.64 -3.45
N VAL A 102 -2.74 -8.94 -3.10
CA VAL A 102 -3.65 -9.67 -3.99
C VAL A 102 -3.88 -8.87 -5.27
N ALA A 103 -4.16 -7.58 -5.17
CA ALA A 103 -4.35 -6.73 -6.34
C ALA A 103 -3.07 -6.59 -7.17
N ILE A 104 -1.90 -6.47 -6.53
CA ILE A 104 -0.58 -6.45 -7.19
C ILE A 104 -0.33 -7.76 -7.96
N LEU A 105 -0.68 -8.91 -7.38
CA LEU A 105 -0.53 -10.22 -8.05
C LEU A 105 -1.42 -10.31 -9.29
N VAL A 106 -2.68 -9.86 -9.20
CA VAL A 106 -3.61 -9.85 -10.34
C VAL A 106 -3.10 -8.95 -11.45
N VAL A 107 -2.68 -7.73 -11.11
CA VAL A 107 -2.12 -6.74 -12.05
C VAL A 107 -0.87 -7.29 -12.75
N ASN A 108 0.06 -7.88 -11.99
CA ASN A 108 1.27 -8.49 -12.57
C ASN A 108 0.95 -9.70 -13.45
N SER A 109 -0.06 -10.50 -13.09
CA SER A 109 -0.50 -11.63 -13.91
C SER A 109 -1.01 -11.15 -15.28
N VAL A 110 -1.90 -10.16 -15.30
CA VAL A 110 -2.41 -9.54 -16.54
C VAL A 110 -1.27 -8.99 -17.40
N LEU A 111 -0.29 -8.33 -16.77
CA LEU A 111 0.88 -7.80 -17.45
C LEU A 111 1.69 -8.90 -18.14
N VAL A 112 1.96 -10.02 -17.46
CA VAL A 112 2.70 -11.16 -18.03
C VAL A 112 1.95 -11.76 -19.22
N PHE A 113 0.63 -11.92 -19.13
CA PHE A 113 -0.18 -12.41 -20.25
C PHE A 113 -0.08 -11.49 -21.47
N LYS A 114 -0.15 -10.17 -21.26
CA LYS A 114 -0.08 -9.21 -22.37
C LYS A 114 1.29 -9.16 -23.03
N VAL A 115 2.36 -9.20 -22.23
CA VAL A 115 3.74 -9.27 -22.75
C VAL A 115 3.95 -10.55 -23.56
N ARG A 116 3.44 -11.70 -23.09
CA ARG A 116 3.50 -12.96 -23.86
C ARG A 116 2.77 -12.87 -25.19
N GLN A 117 1.61 -12.22 -25.24
CA GLN A 117 0.88 -12.00 -26.49
C GLN A 117 1.69 -11.16 -27.48
N ILE A 118 2.30 -10.06 -27.03
CA ILE A 118 3.11 -9.18 -27.89
C ILE A 118 4.36 -9.92 -28.41
N LEU A 119 5.04 -10.68 -27.56
CA LEU A 119 6.20 -11.49 -27.95
C LEU A 119 5.83 -12.57 -28.96
N PHE A 120 4.65 -13.20 -28.82
CA PHE A 120 4.16 -14.18 -29.78
C PHE A 120 3.89 -13.54 -31.16
N GLN A 121 3.24 -12.37 -31.19
CA GLN A 121 3.00 -11.63 -32.44
C GLN A 121 4.30 -11.26 -33.15
N ARG A 122 5.33 -10.81 -32.41
CA ARG A 122 6.66 -10.52 -32.97
C ARG A 122 7.42 -11.71 -33.51
N LYS A 123 7.13 -12.94 -33.05
CA LYS A 123 7.84 -14.15 -33.51
C LYS A 123 7.31 -14.66 -34.86
N TYR A 124 6.13 -14.20 -35.28
CA TYR A 124 5.44 -14.59 -36.51
C TYR A 124 5.38 -13.47 -37.57
N THR A 125 5.96 -12.31 -37.28
CA THR A 125 6.23 -11.23 -38.25
C THR A 125 7.71 -11.25 -38.60
#